data_AF-A0A964R0D8-F1
#
_entry.id   AF-A0A964R0D8-F1
#
_cell.length_a   1.000
_cell.length_b   1.000
_cell.length_c   1.000
_cell.angle_alpha   90.00
_cell.angle_beta   90.00
_cell.angle_gamma   90.00
#
_symmetry.space_group_name_H-M   'P 1'
#
loop_
_entity.id
_entity.type
_entity.pdbx_description
1 polymer ?
#
loop_
_entity_poly.entity_id
_entity_poly.type
_entity_poly.pdbx_seq_one_letter_code
_entity_poly.pdbx_strand_id
1 'polypeptide(L)' 'MNPELEALILAREAALLARAGAEADQLLEKYISLLDETLAHRPGLSREVLRRAVERAHARWMNAQKKTYPTIPPKA' A
#
# COMPACT_ATOMS: atom_id res chain seq x y z
N MET A 1 -8.58 -4.35 8.81
CA MET A 1 -7.86 -3.07 8.56
C MET A 1 -8.90 -2.05 8.07
N ASN A 2 -8.62 -0.74 8.04
CA ASN A 2 -9.53 0.20 7.37
C ASN A 2 -9.54 -0.07 5.85
N PRO A 3 -10.72 -0.17 5.19
CA PRO A 3 -10.81 -0.56 3.78
C PRO A 3 -10.13 0.45 2.84
N GLU A 4 -10.22 1.75 3.12
CA GLU A 4 -9.51 2.80 2.37
C GLU A 4 -7.99 2.62 2.43
N LEU A 5 -7.46 2.31 3.63
CA LEU A 5 -6.03 2.15 3.84
C LEU A 5 -5.52 0.85 3.19
N GLU A 6 -6.34 -0.20 3.19
CA GLU A 6 -6.02 -1.45 2.49
C GLU A 6 -5.96 -1.26 0.97
N ALA A 7 -6.91 -0.53 0.39
CA ALA A 7 -6.89 -0.18 -1.03
C ALA A 7 -5.63 0.62 -1.42
N LEU A 8 -5.22 1.58 -0.59
CA LEU A 8 -3.99 2.36 -0.79
C LEU A 8 -2.72 1.50 -0.73
N ILE A 9 -2.66 0.54 0.19
CA ILE A 9 -1.53 -0.37 0.34
C ILE A 9 -1.43 -1.30 -0.89
N LEU A 10 -2.56 -1.89 -1.31
CA LEU A 10 -2.60 -2.80 -2.46
C LEU A 10 -2.28 -2.07 -3.78
N ALA A 11 -2.80 -0.86 -3.98
CA ALA A 11 -2.46 -0.05 -5.15
C ALA A 11 -0.98 0.31 -5.20
N ARG A 12 -0.38 0.67 -4.05
CA ARG A 12 1.07 0.93 -3.94
C ARG A 12 1.88 -0.33 -4.23
N GLU A 13 1.49 -1.48 -3.67
CA GLU A 13 2.17 -2.74 -3.93
C GLU A 13 2.11 -3.12 -5.41
N ALA A 14 0.93 -3.04 -6.03
CA ALA A 14 0.77 -3.33 -7.46
C ALA A 14 1.66 -2.43 -8.31
N ALA A 15 1.72 -1.12 -8.02
CA ALA A 15 2.61 -0.19 -8.70
C ALA A 15 4.10 -0.51 -8.49
N LEU A 16 4.49 -1.02 -7.31
CA LEU A 16 5.86 -1.45 -7.03
C LEU A 16 6.24 -2.78 -7.71
N LEU A 17 5.27 -3.69 -7.86
CA LEU A 17 5.46 -4.99 -8.52
C LEU A 17 5.53 -4.84 -10.04
N ALA A 18 4.84 -3.84 -10.60
CA ALA A 18 4.91 -3.51 -12.01
C ALA A 18 6.32 -2.99 -12.36
N ARG A 19 7.16 -3.87 -12.90
CA ARG A 19 8.59 -3.60 -13.12
C ARG A 19 8.87 -2.46 -14.12
N ALA A 20 7.97 -2.18 -15.06
CA ALA A 20 7.93 -1.00 -15.95
C ALA A 20 6.83 -1.17 -17.02
N GLY A 21 6.43 -0.07 -17.67
CA GLY A 21 5.53 -0.06 -18.83
C GLY A 21 4.20 0.65 -18.56
N ALA A 22 3.29 0.63 -19.53
CA ALA A 22 1.98 1.29 -19.44
C ALA A 22 1.14 0.81 -18.24
N GLU A 23 1.32 -0.44 -17.83
CA GLU A 23 0.66 -1.01 -16.65
C GLU A 23 1.18 -0.39 -15.34
N ALA A 24 2.50 -0.15 -15.24
CA ALA A 24 3.08 0.52 -14.07
C ALA A 24 2.58 1.96 -13.95
N ASP A 25 2.45 2.66 -15.08
CA ASP A 25 1.93 4.03 -15.14
C ASP A 25 0.46 4.08 -14.70
N GLN A 26 -0.39 3.20 -15.24
CA GLN A 26 -1.81 3.11 -14.84
C GLN A 26 -1.98 2.77 -13.35
N LEU A 27 -1.16 1.87 -12.81
CA LEU A 27 -1.20 1.51 -11.39
C LEU A 27 -0.72 2.66 -10.49
N LEU A 28 0.28 3.41 -10.95
CA LEU A 28 0.74 4.62 -10.27
C LEU A 28 -0.34 5.70 -10.28
N GLU A 29 -0.97 5.96 -11.42
CA GLU A 29 -2.09 6.91 -11.55
C GLU A 29 -3.23 6.52 -10.62
N LYS A 30 -3.63 5.23 -10.61
CA LYS A 30 -4.65 4.73 -9.70
C LYS A 30 -4.30 4.94 -8.22
N TYR A 31 -3.04 4.72 -7.84
CA TYR A 31 -2.57 5.02 -6.50
C TYR A 31 -2.64 6.51 -6.16
N ILE A 32 -2.29 7.38 -7.12
CA ILE A 32 -2.37 8.83 -6.94
C ILE A 32 -3.83 9.29 -6.80
N SER A 33 -4.75 8.79 -7.63
CA SER A 33 -6.19 9.10 -7.54
C SER A 33 -6.76 8.71 -6.18
N LEU A 34 -6.45 7.51 -5.68
CA LEU A 34 -6.90 7.08 -4.35
C LEU A 34 -6.36 7.97 -3.22
N LEU A 35 -5.11 8.45 -3.34
CA LEU A 35 -4.56 9.41 -2.39
C LEU A 35 -5.34 10.73 -2.42
N ASP A 36 -5.67 11.22 -3.61
CA ASP A 36 -6.38 12.49 -3.78
C ASP A 36 -7.82 12.42 -3.25
N GLU A 37 -8.54 11.34 -3.55
CA GLU A 37 -9.87 11.06 -2.97
C GLU A 37 -9.80 11.02 -1.44
N THR A 38 -8.79 10.34 -0.89
CA THR A 38 -8.61 10.25 0.57
C THR A 38 -8.33 11.62 1.20
N LEU A 39 -7.59 12.50 0.50
CA LEU A 39 -7.33 13.87 0.93
C LEU A 39 -8.57 14.76 0.81
N ALA A 40 -9.37 14.57 -0.23
CA ALA A 40 -10.65 15.27 -0.40
C ALA A 40 -11.63 14.95 0.74
N HIS A 41 -11.65 13.71 1.22
CA HIS A 41 -12.42 13.30 2.40
C HIS A 41 -11.82 13.78 3.73
N ARG A 42 -10.55 14.19 3.75
CA ARG A 42 -9.82 14.60 4.97
C ARG A 42 -9.02 15.89 4.73
N PRO A 43 -9.70 17.06 4.60
CA PRO A 43 -9.06 18.32 4.20
C PRO A 43 -8.03 18.89 5.19
N GLY A 44 -7.92 18.33 6.40
CA GLY A 44 -6.88 18.68 7.38
C GLY A 44 -5.59 17.86 7.27
N LEU A 45 -5.52 16.91 6.34
CA LEU A 45 -4.40 15.97 6.23
C LEU A 45 -3.49 16.38 5.07
N SER A 46 -2.19 16.57 5.33
CA SER A 46 -1.24 16.85 4.25
C SER A 46 -0.95 15.58 3.44
N ARG A 47 -0.80 15.73 2.12
CA ARG A 47 -0.41 14.64 1.21
C ARG A 47 0.82 13.88 1.68
N GLU A 48 1.83 14.58 2.20
CA GLU A 48 3.05 13.96 2.71
C GLU A 48 2.80 13.12 3.96
N VAL A 49 1.92 13.57 4.86
CA VAL A 49 1.52 12.82 6.06
C VAL A 49 0.77 11.54 5.67
N LEU A 50 -0.16 11.64 4.71
CA LEU A 50 -0.89 10.50 4.19
C LEU A 50 0.07 9.49 3.53
N ARG A 51 0.98 9.97 2.68
CA ARG A 51 2.00 9.14 2.05
C ARG A 51 2.82 8.38 3.10
N ARG A 52 3.40 9.07 4.08
CA ARG A 52 4.18 8.42 5.15
C ARG A 52 3.34 7.42 5.96
N ALA A 53 2.07 7.70 6.18
CA ALA A 53 1.15 6.77 6.84
C ALA A 53 0.94 5.50 6.00
N VAL A 54 0.69 5.64 4.70
CA VAL A 54 0.57 4.52 3.75
C VAL A 54 1.86 3.70 3.70
N GLU A 55 3.02 4.34 3.67
CA GLU A 55 4.32 3.63 3.66
C GLU A 55 4.55 2.81 4.93
N ARG A 56 4.25 3.37 6.10
CA ARG A 56 4.31 2.64 7.38
C ARG A 56 3.30 1.50 7.43
N ALA A 57 2.09 1.73 6.94
CA ALA A 57 1.04 0.72 6.89
C ALA A 57 1.42 -0.42 5.94
N HIS A 58 1.97 -0.11 4.76
CA HIS A 58 2.49 -1.06 3.80
C HIS A 58 3.66 -1.88 4.40
N ALA A 59 4.60 -1.24 5.08
CA ALA A 59 5.68 -1.95 5.78
C ALA A 59 5.15 -2.87 6.87
N ARG A 60 4.15 -2.44 7.65
CA ARG A 60 3.51 -3.27 8.69
C ARG A 60 2.75 -4.44 8.07
N TRP A 61 2.04 -4.21 6.98
CA TRP A 61 1.31 -5.23 6.24
C TRP A 61 2.28 -6.27 5.64
N MET A 62 3.37 -5.85 4.99
CA MET A 62 4.40 -6.78 4.51
C MET A 62 5.02 -7.61 5.64
N ASN A 63 5.27 -7.00 6.80
CA ASN A 63 5.75 -7.74 7.99
C ASN A 63 4.72 -8.73 8.52
N ALA A 64 3.43 -8.39 8.47
CA ALA A 64 2.35 -9.31 8.81
C ALA A 64 2.30 -10.48 7.81
N GLN A 65 2.42 -10.21 6.51
CA GLN A 65 2.46 -11.25 5.47
C GLN A 65 3.66 -12.18 5.63
N LYS A 66 4.84 -11.65 5.97
CA LYS A 66 6.03 -12.46 6.28
C LYS A 66 5.82 -13.38 7.48
N LYS A 67 5.05 -12.96 8.49
CA LYS A 67 4.68 -13.80 9.64
C LYS A 67 3.65 -14.88 9.29
N THR A 68 2.90 -14.72 8.20
CA THR A 68 1.89 -15.67 7.73
C THR A 68 2.48 -16.76 6.84
N TYR A 69 3.73 -16.65 6.38
CA TYR A 69 4.45 -17.82 5.88
C TYR A 69 4.76 -18.69 7.11
N PRO A 70 4.17 -19.89 7.25
CA PRO A 70 4.57 -20.78 8.32
C PRO A 70 6.05 -21.07 8.08
N THR A 71 6.87 -20.55 9.00
CA THR A 71 8.17 -21.14 9.32
C THR A 71 7.95 -22.64 9.37
N ILE A 72 8.45 -23.32 8.35
CA ILE A 72 8.46 -24.77 8.24
C ILE A 72 8.93 -25.28 9.61
N PRO A 73 8.14 -26.11 10.33
CA PRO A 73 8.51 -26.52 11.67
C PRO A 73 9.85 -27.28 11.60
N PRO A 74 10.79 -27.05 12.52
CA PRO A 74 11.92 -27.95 12.65
C PRO A 74 11.39 -29.29 13.13
N LYS A 75 11.35 -30.28 12.24
CA LYS A 75 11.38 -31.71 12.58
C LYS A 75 12.67 -32.23 11.97
N ALA A 76 13.72 -32.35 12.78
CA ALA A 76 14.05 -33.47 13.68
C ALA A 76 14.89 -34.50 12.93
#